data_AF-A0A5C7JK95-F1
#
_entry.id   AF-A0A5C7JK95-F1
#
_cell.length_a   1.000
_cell.length_b   1.000
_cell.length_c   1.000
_cell.angle_alpha   90.00
_cell.angle_beta   90.00
_cell.angle_gamma   90.00
#
_symmetry.space_group_name_H-M   'P 1'
#
loop_
_entity.id
_entity.type
_entity.pdbx_description
1 polymer ?
#
loop_
_entity_poly.entity_id
_entity_poly.type
_entity_poly.pdbx_seq_one_letter_code
_entity_poly.pdbx_strand_id
1 'polypeptide(L)'
;MDKKPNVIPTQDQINAAAAERDKLAAYEAEKAMVTNEIYTTAVKPDDTPQGHMSAVEMMRQRTFNQMQQHQNNGVVRDPSLAEKPTARVYEDLNEAKNNEQMRLRDEQLRKNMEQTQKYQQYAAEATNRTNSYVNPTENMQNNYQTPVTPPPTVPPVTTNQSYGQNPSNIDPYILELSQPNYNAPFDVIPLPSKGLLYKNKKANIRLAYMTTADENILTSPNLLQSGEFLEILINRKILEPTLRYKDLLPGDRNAIMIWLRATGYGEMYPVTLLDENDEPFDAEINLNDLKTKELEVEPDAEGLFVFEMPLSKAIVRFKILTCGDVDEIDKMVEMDKENNIPVNNYSTYRFEKMIVEVNGNRDRTMIRDFANCMRISDSKAFNDYVDSLESGIDLNIEVTTPGGGSVATFLPLNLNFFWPNLGV
;
A
#
# COMPACT_ATOMS: atom_id res chain seq x y z
N MET A 1 -24.31 9.39 -52.52
CA MET A 1 -22.94 8.85 -52.52
C MET A 1 -21.99 10.04 -52.50
N ASP A 2 -21.59 10.50 -51.32
CA ASP A 2 -20.61 11.59 -51.18
C ASP A 2 -19.26 11.00 -50.79
N LYS A 3 -18.30 11.04 -51.72
CA LYS A 3 -16.91 10.65 -51.47
C LYS A 3 -16.20 11.81 -50.76
N LYS A 4 -15.72 11.57 -49.53
CA LYS A 4 -14.79 12.48 -48.84
C LYS A 4 -13.44 12.51 -49.57
N PRO A 5 -12.78 13.68 -49.69
CA PRO A 5 -11.46 13.76 -50.29
C PRO A 5 -10.40 13.23 -49.32
N ASN A 6 -9.58 12.31 -49.82
CA ASN A 6 -8.43 11.75 -49.12
C ASN A 6 -7.25 12.74 -49.25
N VAL A 7 -6.90 13.46 -48.19
CA VAL A 7 -5.75 14.37 -48.19
C VAL A 7 -4.52 13.57 -47.76
N ILE A 8 -3.70 13.19 -48.74
CA ILE A 8 -2.41 12.55 -48.50
C ILE A 8 -1.46 13.63 -47.94
N PRO A 9 -0.83 13.44 -46.77
CA PRO A 9 0.09 14.41 -46.20
C PRO A 9 1.29 14.65 -47.13
N THR A 10 1.68 15.90 -47.26
CA THR A 10 2.77 16.32 -48.16
C THR A 10 4.13 15.83 -47.64
N GLN A 11 5.09 15.61 -48.55
CA GLN A 11 6.41 15.06 -48.21
C GLN A 11 7.13 15.89 -47.14
N ASP A 12 6.92 17.21 -47.12
CA ASP A 12 7.50 18.11 -46.12
C ASP A 12 6.90 17.91 -44.72
N GLN A 13 5.61 17.58 -44.62
CA GLN A 13 4.95 17.26 -43.34
C GLN A 13 5.41 15.91 -42.79
N ILE A 14 5.65 14.94 -43.68
CA ILE A 14 6.20 13.63 -43.30
C ILE A 14 7.65 13.78 -42.79
N ASN A 15 8.46 14.59 -43.48
CA ASN A 15 9.83 14.85 -43.09
C ASN A 15 9.93 15.65 -41.77
N ALA A 16 9.02 16.60 -41.52
CA ALA A 16 8.96 17.35 -40.27
C ALA A 16 8.58 16.46 -39.08
N ALA A 17 7.59 15.57 -39.25
CA ALA A 17 7.18 14.61 -38.22
C ALA A 17 8.26 13.57 -37.93
N ALA A 18 9.01 13.14 -38.95
CA ALA A 18 10.17 12.26 -38.78
C ALA A 18 11.28 12.94 -37.96
N ALA A 19 11.61 14.20 -38.29
CA ALA A 19 12.61 14.97 -37.56
C ALA A 19 12.23 15.24 -36.10
N GLU A 20 10.94 15.42 -35.81
CA GLU A 20 10.44 15.59 -34.44
C GLU A 20 10.49 14.27 -33.64
N ARG A 21 10.20 13.14 -34.31
CA ARG A 21 10.30 11.80 -33.70
C ARG A 21 11.74 11.39 -33.41
N ASP A 22 12.67 11.76 -34.29
CA ASP A 22 14.10 11.49 -34.10
C ASP A 22 14.68 12.35 -32.97
N LYS A 23 14.20 13.59 -32.80
CA LYS A 23 14.55 14.43 -31.64
C LYS A 23 14.01 13.87 -30.32
N LEU A 24 12.79 13.33 -30.33
CA LEU A 24 12.19 12.71 -29.14
C LEU A 24 12.94 11.43 -28.74
N ALA A 25 13.32 10.60 -29.72
CA ALA A 25 14.08 9.38 -29.49
C ALA A 25 15.51 9.67 -29.00
N ALA A 26 16.16 10.71 -29.54
CA ALA A 26 17.47 11.15 -29.06
C ALA A 26 17.42 11.65 -27.61
N TYR A 27 16.35 12.38 -27.24
CA TYR A 27 16.12 12.85 -25.88
C TYR A 27 15.87 11.70 -24.89
N GLU A 28 15.10 10.68 -25.28
CA GLU A 28 14.89 9.49 -24.43
C GLU A 28 16.16 8.65 -24.27
N ALA A 29 16.98 8.53 -25.32
CA ALA A 29 18.27 7.84 -25.27
C ALA A 29 19.29 8.59 -24.37
N GLU A 30 19.34 9.92 -24.46
CA GLU A 30 20.18 10.76 -23.61
C GLU A 30 19.74 10.68 -22.14
N LYS A 31 18.42 10.70 -21.86
CA LYS A 31 17.88 10.52 -20.52
C LYS A 31 18.25 9.14 -19.94
N ALA A 32 18.18 8.07 -20.73
CA ALA A 32 18.57 6.73 -20.31
C ALA A 32 20.08 6.61 -20.06
N MET A 33 20.91 7.24 -20.89
CA MET A 33 22.37 7.30 -20.69
C MET A 33 22.75 8.09 -19.44
N VAL A 34 22.17 9.26 -19.22
CA VAL A 34 22.39 10.07 -18.00
C VAL A 34 21.93 9.33 -16.76
N THR A 35 20.81 8.61 -16.83
CA THR A 35 20.33 7.77 -15.72
C THR A 35 21.34 6.66 -15.41
N ASN A 36 21.86 5.96 -16.43
CA ASN A 36 22.90 4.94 -16.26
C ASN A 36 24.26 5.51 -15.81
N GLU A 37 24.63 6.72 -16.23
CA GLU A 37 25.82 7.44 -15.74
C GLU A 37 25.67 7.82 -14.26
N ILE A 38 24.48 8.20 -13.80
CA ILE A 38 24.20 8.46 -12.38
C ILE A 38 24.36 7.16 -11.55
N TYR A 39 23.97 6.01 -12.10
CA TYR A 39 24.14 4.71 -11.43
C TYR A 39 25.58 4.18 -11.47
N THR A 40 26.38 4.53 -12.47
CA THR A 40 27.75 4.02 -12.65
C THR A 40 28.84 4.96 -12.12
N THR A 41 28.56 6.27 -12.05
CA THR A 41 29.51 7.32 -11.61
C THR A 41 29.22 7.81 -10.19
N ALA A 42 28.46 7.05 -9.40
CA ALA A 42 28.37 7.26 -7.96
C ALA A 42 29.74 6.97 -7.32
N VAL A 43 30.64 7.95 -7.44
CA VAL A 43 31.90 8.03 -6.72
C VAL A 43 31.56 8.03 -5.25
N LYS A 44 32.08 7.00 -4.58
CA LYS A 44 32.03 6.81 -3.14
C LYS A 44 32.57 8.07 -2.45
N PRO A 45 31.93 8.58 -1.40
CA PRO A 45 32.53 9.62 -0.57
C PRO A 45 33.78 9.05 0.12
N ASP A 46 34.94 9.59 -0.24
CA ASP A 46 36.17 9.49 0.55
C ASP A 46 35.97 10.34 1.82
N ASP A 47 35.75 9.66 2.94
CA ASP A 47 36.23 10.01 4.29
C ASP A 47 35.35 9.38 5.36
N THR A 48 35.73 8.19 5.82
CA THR A 48 35.88 7.85 7.25
C THR A 48 36.36 6.39 7.42
N PRO A 49 37.14 6.09 8.48
CA PRO A 49 38.04 4.93 8.50
C PRO A 49 37.36 3.63 8.95
N GLN A 50 37.79 2.55 8.31
CA GLN A 50 37.59 1.12 8.62
C GLN A 50 36.28 0.44 8.19
N GLY A 51 36.40 -0.32 7.09
CA GLY A 51 35.80 -1.66 6.97
C GLY A 51 34.40 -1.72 6.40
N HIS A 52 34.30 -1.95 5.09
CA HIS A 52 33.04 -2.16 4.37
C HIS A 52 32.24 -3.36 4.93
N MET A 53 31.03 -3.11 5.42
CA MET A 53 30.05 -4.14 5.76
C MET A 53 28.70 -3.85 5.11
N SER A 54 28.08 -4.87 4.52
CA SER A 54 26.72 -4.82 3.97
C SER A 54 25.69 -4.48 5.06
N ALA A 55 24.53 -3.91 4.71
CA ALA A 55 23.47 -3.55 5.67
C ALA A 55 23.02 -4.75 6.54
N VAL A 56 23.02 -5.95 5.95
CA VAL A 56 22.74 -7.22 6.64
C VAL A 56 23.82 -7.55 7.67
N GLU A 57 25.07 -7.22 7.37
CA GLU A 57 26.22 -7.50 8.21
C GLU A 57 26.32 -6.48 9.37
N MET A 58 25.98 -5.21 9.10
CA MET A 58 25.82 -4.19 10.15
C MET A 58 24.70 -4.54 11.14
N MET A 59 23.58 -5.10 10.65
CA MET A 59 22.53 -5.60 11.54
C MET A 59 23.01 -6.78 12.38
N ARG A 60 23.67 -7.78 11.78
CA ARG A 60 24.25 -8.91 12.53
C ARG A 60 25.24 -8.46 13.59
N GLN A 61 26.08 -7.46 13.29
CA GLN A 61 27.06 -6.96 14.25
C GLN A 61 26.42 -6.13 15.37
N ARG A 62 25.32 -5.40 15.07
CA ARG A 62 24.50 -4.74 16.10
C ARG A 62 23.82 -5.76 17.01
N THR A 63 23.19 -6.80 16.45
CA THR A 63 22.58 -7.89 17.23
C THR A 63 23.62 -8.62 18.08
N PHE A 64 24.82 -8.87 17.54
CA PHE A 64 25.91 -9.49 18.27
C PHE A 64 26.42 -8.61 19.43
N ASN A 65 26.58 -7.31 19.20
CA ASN A 65 26.98 -6.37 20.26
C ASN A 65 25.90 -6.22 21.34
N GLN A 66 24.62 -6.26 20.97
CA GLN A 66 23.50 -6.20 21.91
C GLN A 66 23.45 -7.47 22.79
N MET A 67 23.64 -8.66 22.21
CA MET A 67 23.78 -9.91 22.98
C MET A 67 25.00 -9.88 23.92
N GLN A 68 26.15 -9.37 23.49
CA GLN A 68 27.32 -9.25 24.36
C GLN A 68 27.10 -8.25 25.50
N GLN A 69 26.38 -7.15 25.26
CA GLN A 69 25.98 -6.23 26.34
C GLN A 69 25.03 -6.90 27.34
N HIS A 70 24.11 -7.74 26.88
CA HIS A 70 23.26 -8.55 27.76
C HIS A 70 24.03 -9.63 28.54
N GLN A 71 25.15 -10.15 28.02
CA GLN A 71 26.01 -11.08 28.74
C GLN A 71 26.96 -10.39 29.74
N ASN A 72 27.47 -9.19 29.43
CA ASN A 72 28.36 -8.42 30.29
C ASN A 72 27.64 -7.64 31.40
N ASN A 73 26.39 -7.22 31.19
CA ASN A 73 25.53 -6.69 32.24
C ASN A 73 24.91 -7.86 33.00
N GLY A 74 25.76 -8.49 33.82
CA GLY A 74 25.51 -9.77 34.45
C GLY A 74 24.23 -9.86 35.28
N VAL A 75 23.63 -11.04 35.20
CA VAL A 75 22.61 -11.57 36.12
C VAL A 75 23.11 -11.42 37.56
N VAL A 76 22.37 -10.66 38.37
CA VAL A 76 22.53 -10.61 39.83
C VAL A 76 22.14 -11.97 40.39
N ARG A 77 23.10 -12.71 40.95
CA ARG A 77 22.89 -14.06 41.50
C ARG A 77 22.36 -14.09 42.94
N ASP A 78 22.09 -12.94 43.56
CA ASP A 78 21.48 -12.90 44.90
C ASP A 78 20.50 -11.70 45.04
N PRO A 79 19.20 -11.94 45.29
CA PRO A 79 18.17 -10.90 45.38
C PRO A 79 18.37 -9.85 46.49
N SER A 80 19.29 -10.08 47.43
CA SER A 80 19.49 -9.21 48.60
C SER A 80 20.40 -7.99 48.37
N LEU A 81 21.11 -7.92 47.23
CA LEU A 81 22.12 -6.89 46.93
C LEU A 81 21.69 -5.88 45.85
N ALA A 82 20.45 -5.94 45.37
CA ALA A 82 19.93 -4.94 44.42
C ALA A 82 19.55 -3.64 45.17
N GLU A 83 20.36 -2.58 45.00
CA GLU A 83 19.96 -1.24 45.42
C GLU A 83 18.66 -0.85 44.71
N LYS A 84 17.61 -0.51 45.48
CA LYS A 84 16.35 -0.04 44.91
C LYS A 84 16.49 1.44 44.54
N PRO A 85 16.50 1.82 43.25
CA PRO A 85 16.46 3.23 42.87
C PRO A 85 15.08 3.82 43.21
N THR A 86 15.07 5.07 43.69
CA THR A 86 13.85 5.78 44.05
C THR A 86 13.10 6.26 42.80
N ALA A 87 11.76 6.35 42.88
CA ALA A 87 10.86 6.63 41.75
C ALA A 87 11.23 7.85 40.90
N ARG A 88 11.79 8.91 41.51
CA ARG A 88 12.23 10.11 40.78
C ARG A 88 13.36 9.85 39.79
N VAL A 89 14.28 8.93 40.11
CA VAL A 89 15.41 8.59 39.23
C VAL A 89 14.94 7.82 38.00
N TYR A 90 13.84 7.07 38.12
CA TYR A 90 13.22 6.34 37.01
C TYR A 90 12.51 7.27 36.02
N GLU A 91 11.81 8.29 36.53
CA GLU A 91 11.18 9.32 35.69
C GLU A 91 12.23 10.14 34.92
N ASP A 92 13.26 10.64 35.61
CA ASP A 92 14.32 11.44 34.97
C ASP A 92 15.09 10.65 33.89
N LEU A 93 15.35 9.36 34.10
CA LEU A 93 16.02 8.50 33.12
C LEU A 93 15.14 8.18 31.91
N ASN A 94 13.84 7.97 32.12
CA ASN A 94 12.90 7.72 31.02
C ASN A 94 12.65 8.99 30.21
N GLU A 95 12.56 10.15 30.85
CA GLU A 95 12.41 11.44 30.18
C GLU A 95 13.68 11.78 29.38
N ALA A 96 14.87 11.54 29.93
CA ALA A 96 16.13 11.71 29.21
C ALA A 96 16.25 10.78 27.99
N LYS A 97 15.88 9.51 28.12
CA LYS A 97 15.87 8.55 26.99
C LYS A 97 14.87 8.94 25.91
N ASN A 98 13.67 9.36 26.29
CA ASN A 98 12.63 9.78 25.36
C ASN A 98 13.05 11.06 24.61
N ASN A 99 13.67 12.01 25.33
CA ASN A 99 14.21 13.24 24.75
C ASN A 99 15.39 12.99 23.80
N GLU A 100 16.28 12.05 24.14
CA GLU A 100 17.37 11.66 23.27
C GLU A 100 16.87 10.95 22.00
N GLN A 101 15.85 10.10 22.14
CA GLN A 101 15.20 9.40 21.01
C GLN A 101 14.46 10.39 20.09
N MET A 102 13.75 11.36 20.66
CA MET A 102 13.15 12.48 19.92
C MET A 102 14.20 13.30 19.19
N ARG A 103 15.34 13.62 19.83
CA ARG A 103 16.44 14.36 19.20
C ARG A 103 17.05 13.60 18.01
N LEU A 104 17.27 12.29 18.15
CA LEU A 104 17.80 11.45 17.07
C LEU A 104 16.81 11.38 15.90
N ARG A 105 15.51 11.28 16.18
CA ARG A 105 14.44 11.33 15.18
C ARG A 105 14.43 12.67 14.43
N ASP A 106 14.49 13.78 15.16
CA ASP A 106 14.47 15.13 14.58
C ASP A 106 15.72 15.40 13.73
N GLU A 107 16.89 14.92 14.18
CA GLU A 107 18.13 15.00 13.41
C GLU A 107 18.04 14.18 12.11
N GLN A 108 17.41 12.99 12.16
CA GLN A 108 17.21 12.15 10.98
C GLN A 108 16.19 12.76 10.01
N LEU A 109 15.10 13.33 10.51
CA LEU A 109 14.13 14.09 9.70
C LEU A 109 14.77 15.31 9.05
N ARG A 110 15.64 16.03 9.77
CA ARG A 110 16.40 17.15 9.21
C ARG A 110 17.32 16.70 8.08
N LYS A 111 18.07 15.61 8.27
CA LYS A 111 18.95 15.05 7.22
C LYS A 111 18.15 14.63 5.98
N ASN A 112 16.98 14.03 6.16
CA ASN A 112 16.10 13.66 5.04
C ASN A 112 15.52 14.90 4.33
N MET A 113 15.15 15.95 5.08
CA MET A 113 14.69 17.21 4.51
C MET A 113 15.80 17.93 3.72
N GLU A 114 17.02 17.99 4.27
CA GLU A 114 18.20 18.56 3.60
C GLU A 114 18.50 17.80 2.30
N GLN A 115 18.43 16.47 2.33
CA GLN A 115 18.61 15.65 1.14
C GLN A 115 17.52 15.94 0.08
N THR A 116 16.27 16.07 0.51
CA THR A 116 15.13 16.39 -0.37
C THR A 116 15.27 17.77 -1.00
N GLN A 117 15.66 18.77 -0.22
CA GLN A 117 15.94 20.12 -0.73
C GLN A 117 17.09 20.11 -1.74
N LYS A 118 18.13 19.32 -1.49
CA LYS A 118 19.26 19.17 -2.42
C LYS A 118 18.82 18.56 -3.75
N TYR A 119 17.94 17.56 -3.73
CA TYR A 119 17.34 17.02 -4.96
C TYR A 119 16.48 18.06 -5.70
N GLN A 120 15.72 18.88 -4.98
CA GLN A 120 14.93 19.96 -5.58
C GLN A 120 15.81 21.04 -6.21
N GLN A 121 16.92 21.41 -5.55
CA GLN A 121 17.90 22.35 -6.10
C GLN A 121 18.55 21.80 -7.38
N TYR A 122 18.94 20.52 -7.39
CA TYR A 122 19.48 19.89 -8.60
C TYR A 122 18.46 19.83 -9.74
N ALA A 123 17.18 19.58 -9.45
CA ALA A 123 16.12 19.62 -10.44
C ALA A 123 15.87 21.04 -10.99
N ALA A 124 15.94 22.07 -10.13
CA ALA A 124 15.81 23.47 -10.49
C ALA A 124 17.02 23.99 -11.31
N GLU A 125 18.24 23.56 -10.96
CA GLU A 125 19.44 23.87 -11.75
C GLU A 125 19.41 23.18 -13.11
N ALA A 126 18.93 21.94 -13.19
CA ALA A 126 18.76 21.23 -14.45
C ALA A 126 17.77 21.95 -15.38
N THR A 127 16.69 22.52 -14.84
CA THR A 127 15.71 23.32 -15.62
C THR A 127 16.24 24.70 -16.01
N ASN A 128 17.07 25.33 -15.18
CA ASN A 128 17.72 26.61 -15.53
C ASN A 128 18.84 26.45 -16.57
N ARG A 129 19.52 25.30 -16.62
CA ARG A 129 20.44 24.95 -17.72
C ARG A 129 19.71 24.81 -19.07
N THR A 130 18.43 24.44 -19.05
CA THR A 130 17.59 24.40 -20.26
C THR A 130 17.24 25.79 -20.79
N ASN A 131 17.09 26.79 -19.90
CA ASN A 131 16.76 28.17 -20.28
C ASN A 131 17.94 28.98 -20.83
N SER A 132 19.18 28.52 -20.67
CA SER A 132 20.39 29.21 -21.18
C SER A 132 20.69 28.94 -22.65
N TYR A 133 19.94 28.06 -23.31
CA TYR A 133 20.07 27.74 -24.74
C TYR A 133 19.03 28.42 -25.65
N VAL A 134 18.23 29.33 -25.11
CA VAL A 134 17.24 30.08 -25.90
C VAL A 134 17.44 31.57 -25.69
N ASN A 135 18.05 32.24 -26.68
CA ASN A 135 17.72 33.59 -27.20
C ASN A 135 18.85 34.09 -28.14
N PRO A 136 18.63 35.07 -29.08
CA PRO A 136 17.52 36.04 -29.12
C PRO A 136 16.92 36.36 -30.51
N THR A 137 15.69 36.90 -30.55
CA THR A 137 15.31 37.97 -31.51
C THR A 137 14.18 38.85 -30.96
N GLU A 138 14.59 40.06 -30.57
CA GLU A 138 14.04 41.41 -30.79
C GLU A 138 12.54 41.83 -30.70
N ASN A 139 12.37 42.88 -29.87
CA ASN A 139 11.62 44.14 -30.03
C ASN A 139 10.12 44.23 -29.69
N MET A 140 9.78 44.92 -28.59
CA MET A 140 9.27 46.32 -28.60
C MET A 140 9.15 46.92 -27.18
N GLN A 141 9.32 48.25 -27.08
CA GLN A 141 9.49 49.07 -25.87
C GLN A 141 8.20 49.73 -25.33
N ASN A 142 8.24 50.02 -24.01
CA ASN A 142 7.89 51.28 -23.28
C ASN A 142 6.70 51.37 -22.30
N ASN A 143 7.10 51.73 -21.07
CA ASN A 143 6.58 52.73 -20.10
C ASN A 143 5.64 52.38 -18.91
N TYR A 144 5.84 53.17 -17.84
CA TYR A 144 5.72 52.91 -16.39
C TYR A 144 4.34 52.96 -15.67
N GLN A 145 4.25 52.15 -14.60
CA GLN A 145 3.69 52.25 -13.22
C GLN A 145 2.21 52.57 -12.85
N THR A 146 1.61 51.57 -12.16
CA THR A 146 0.63 51.47 -11.03
C THR A 146 -0.70 52.24 -11.10
N PRO A 147 -1.87 51.61 -10.77
CA PRO A 147 -2.23 51.44 -9.35
C PRO A 147 -3.21 50.28 -8.96
N VAL A 148 -3.25 50.02 -7.64
CA VAL A 148 -4.30 49.41 -6.77
C VAL A 148 -5.05 48.12 -7.15
N THR A 149 -5.09 47.22 -6.16
CA THR A 149 -5.93 46.02 -5.97
C THR A 149 -7.42 46.22 -6.31
N PRO A 150 -8.12 45.19 -6.80
CA PRO A 150 -9.14 44.53 -5.96
C PRO A 150 -9.26 43.00 -6.20
N PRO A 151 -10.28 42.32 -5.64
CA PRO A 151 -10.24 41.20 -4.68
C PRO A 151 -9.99 39.80 -5.32
N PRO A 152 -9.76 38.72 -4.53
CA PRO A 152 -9.62 37.38 -5.09
C PRO A 152 -10.93 36.93 -5.74
N THR A 153 -10.93 36.95 -7.08
CA THR A 153 -11.96 36.36 -7.93
C THR A 153 -11.79 34.84 -7.98
N VAL A 154 -12.94 34.18 -7.81
CA VAL A 154 -13.22 32.74 -7.98
C VAL A 154 -12.39 32.11 -9.12
N PRO A 155 -11.69 30.98 -8.92
CA PRO A 155 -10.95 30.32 -9.98
C PRO A 155 -11.89 29.74 -11.06
N PRO A 156 -11.44 29.74 -12.33
CA PRO A 156 -12.28 29.48 -13.49
C PRO A 156 -12.59 27.99 -13.68
N VAL A 157 -13.82 27.73 -14.13
CA VAL A 157 -14.27 26.44 -14.65
C VAL A 157 -13.59 26.20 -16.00
N THR A 158 -12.73 25.19 -16.09
CA THR A 158 -12.31 24.60 -17.37
C THR A 158 -12.66 23.13 -17.43
N THR A 159 -13.32 22.79 -18.52
CA THR A 159 -14.02 21.55 -18.86
C THR A 159 -13.12 20.34 -19.11
N ASN A 160 -13.41 19.25 -18.39
CA ASN A 160 -13.38 17.82 -18.74
C ASN A 160 -12.29 17.26 -19.67
N GLN A 161 -11.44 16.39 -19.10
CA GLN A 161 -11.13 15.10 -19.71
C GLN A 161 -11.51 13.98 -18.72
N SER A 162 -12.41 13.12 -19.20
CA SER A 162 -13.10 12.08 -18.45
C SER A 162 -12.21 10.86 -18.22
N TYR A 163 -11.84 10.63 -16.95
CA TYR A 163 -11.35 9.33 -16.47
C TYR A 163 -12.30 8.84 -15.38
N GLY A 164 -13.03 7.76 -15.67
CA GLY A 164 -13.91 7.05 -14.73
C GLY A 164 -15.11 7.88 -14.28
N GLN A 165 -16.33 7.40 -14.50
CA GLN A 165 -17.47 8.02 -13.83
C GLN A 165 -17.29 7.84 -12.32
N ASN A 166 -17.16 8.95 -11.60
CA ASN A 166 -17.25 8.96 -10.14
C ASN A 166 -18.65 8.49 -9.73
N PRO A 167 -18.78 7.55 -8.77
CA PRO A 167 -20.07 7.30 -8.13
C PRO A 167 -20.57 8.61 -7.52
N SER A 168 -21.80 9.00 -7.86
CA SER A 168 -22.42 10.31 -7.61
C SER A 168 -22.62 10.70 -6.14
N ASN A 169 -22.02 10.00 -5.18
CA ASN A 169 -22.39 10.04 -3.76
C ASN A 169 -21.21 10.07 -2.79
N ILE A 170 -19.96 10.24 -3.27
CA ILE A 170 -18.78 10.30 -2.39
C ILE A 170 -18.55 11.74 -1.94
N ASP A 171 -18.47 11.97 -0.63
CA ASP A 171 -18.20 13.28 -0.04
C ASP A 171 -16.87 13.84 -0.59
N PRO A 172 -16.85 15.04 -1.20
CA PRO A 172 -15.62 15.65 -1.74
C PRO A 172 -14.50 15.75 -0.68
N TYR A 173 -14.86 15.88 0.61
CA TYR A 173 -13.89 15.88 1.70
C TYR A 173 -13.17 14.54 1.85
N ILE A 174 -13.90 13.42 1.75
CA ILE A 174 -13.33 12.07 1.83
C ILE A 174 -12.38 11.83 0.65
N LEU A 175 -12.74 12.31 -0.53
CA LEU A 175 -11.90 12.20 -1.72
C LEU A 175 -10.57 12.93 -1.53
N GLU A 176 -10.59 14.15 -0.97
CA GLU A 176 -9.39 14.93 -0.69
C GLU A 176 -8.51 14.26 0.37
N LEU A 177 -9.10 13.76 1.46
CA LEU A 177 -8.38 13.02 2.50
C LEU A 177 -7.67 11.77 1.95
N SER A 178 -8.31 11.08 0.99
CA SER A 178 -7.79 9.85 0.39
C SER A 178 -6.64 10.07 -0.61
N GLN A 179 -6.29 11.32 -0.95
CA GLN A 179 -5.25 11.59 -1.93
C GLN A 179 -3.86 11.24 -1.39
N PRO A 180 -3.03 10.53 -2.17
CA PRO A 180 -1.68 10.19 -1.76
C PRO A 180 -0.75 11.42 -1.75
N ASN A 181 0.10 11.51 -0.73
CA ASN A 181 1.15 12.51 -0.68
C ASN A 181 2.44 11.93 -1.28
N TYR A 182 2.69 12.22 -2.55
CA TYR A 182 3.86 11.72 -3.28
C TYR A 182 5.23 12.22 -2.76
N ASN A 183 5.24 13.27 -1.93
CA ASN A 183 6.45 13.79 -1.31
C ASN A 183 6.75 13.15 0.06
N ALA A 184 5.89 12.25 0.53
CA ALA A 184 6.07 11.58 1.81
C ALA A 184 7.24 10.58 1.75
N PRO A 185 8.00 10.42 2.85
CA PRO A 185 8.94 9.30 3.00
C PRO A 185 8.20 7.97 2.85
N PHE A 186 8.79 7.04 2.11
CA PHE A 186 8.17 5.75 1.77
C PHE A 186 9.18 4.62 1.83
N ASP A 187 8.64 3.41 1.92
CA ASP A 187 9.38 2.16 1.77
C ASP A 187 8.83 1.35 0.59
N VAL A 188 9.57 0.34 0.16
CA VAL A 188 9.19 -0.58 -0.89
C VAL A 188 8.89 -1.94 -0.25
N ILE A 189 7.61 -2.32 -0.26
CA ILE A 189 7.16 -3.58 0.36
C ILE A 189 6.79 -4.62 -0.71
N PRO A 190 7.11 -5.91 -0.49
CA PRO A 190 6.64 -6.99 -1.35
C PRO A 190 5.17 -7.31 -1.05
N LEU A 191 4.41 -7.61 -2.10
CA LEU A 191 3.04 -8.10 -1.97
C LEU A 191 3.01 -9.64 -1.92
N PRO A 192 2.23 -10.26 -1.01
CA PRO A 192 2.02 -11.71 -0.98
C PRO A 192 1.60 -12.32 -2.32
N SER A 193 0.77 -11.62 -3.10
CA SER A 193 0.34 -12.06 -4.44
C SER A 193 1.42 -11.94 -5.53
N LYS A 194 2.60 -11.38 -5.20
CA LYS A 194 3.64 -10.96 -6.16
C LYS A 194 3.12 -10.00 -7.23
N GLY A 195 1.96 -9.40 -6.98
CA GLY A 195 1.26 -8.49 -7.87
C GLY A 195 0.87 -9.07 -9.23
N LEU A 196 0.92 -10.39 -9.41
CA LEU A 196 0.64 -11.07 -10.69
C LEU A 196 -0.80 -10.83 -11.18
N LEU A 197 -1.70 -10.55 -10.26
CA LEU A 197 -3.13 -10.33 -10.49
C LEU A 197 -3.47 -8.85 -10.74
N TYR A 198 -2.49 -7.93 -10.63
CA TYR A 198 -2.69 -6.51 -10.91
C TYR A 198 -2.28 -6.16 -12.34
N LYS A 199 -2.92 -5.11 -12.89
CA LYS A 199 -2.64 -4.59 -14.25
C LYS A 199 -1.17 -4.23 -14.46
N ASN A 200 -0.48 -3.76 -13.42
CA ASN A 200 0.92 -3.35 -13.49
C ASN A 200 1.92 -4.50 -13.29
N LYS A 201 1.45 -5.68 -12.85
CA LYS A 201 2.25 -6.88 -12.54
C LYS A 201 3.45 -6.61 -11.63
N LYS A 202 3.37 -5.58 -10.76
CA LYS A 202 4.46 -5.20 -9.88
C LYS A 202 4.38 -5.99 -8.57
N ALA A 203 5.43 -6.77 -8.30
CA ALA A 203 5.54 -7.52 -7.05
C ALA A 203 5.75 -6.64 -5.81
N ASN A 204 6.27 -5.42 -6.01
CA ASN A 204 6.54 -4.49 -4.92
C ASN A 204 5.77 -3.19 -5.12
N ILE A 205 5.32 -2.60 -4.01
CA ILE A 205 4.63 -1.31 -4.00
C ILE A 205 5.35 -0.31 -3.12
N ARG A 206 5.26 0.98 -3.48
CA ARG A 206 5.74 2.08 -2.66
C ARG A 206 4.65 2.48 -1.67
N LEU A 207 4.96 2.38 -0.38
CA LEU A 207 4.04 2.65 0.70
C LEU A 207 4.63 3.71 1.63
N ALA A 208 3.90 4.81 1.82
CA ALA A 208 4.31 5.90 2.70
C ALA A 208 4.11 5.53 4.17
N TYR A 209 4.98 6.04 5.05
CA TYR A 209 4.81 5.86 6.49
C TYR A 209 3.58 6.61 7.03
N MET A 210 3.02 6.13 8.14
CA MET A 210 1.97 6.84 8.85
C MET A 210 2.53 8.09 9.56
N THR A 211 1.70 9.12 9.63
CA THR A 211 1.97 10.41 10.25
C THR A 211 0.87 10.72 11.26
N THR A 212 1.09 11.73 12.10
CA THR A 212 0.07 12.22 13.04
C THR A 212 -1.20 12.71 12.34
N ALA A 213 -1.12 13.12 11.07
CA ALA A 213 -2.32 13.47 10.30
C ALA A 213 -3.21 12.25 10.01
N ASP A 214 -2.62 11.06 9.90
CA ASP A 214 -3.36 9.82 9.64
C ASP A 214 -3.98 9.26 10.91
N GLU A 215 -3.42 9.59 12.08
CA GLU A 215 -4.03 9.32 13.38
C GLU A 215 -5.41 10.00 13.51
N ASN A 216 -5.59 11.19 12.94
CA ASN A 216 -6.89 11.85 12.89
C ASN A 216 -7.92 11.06 12.07
N ILE A 217 -7.48 10.31 11.06
CA ILE A 217 -8.35 9.43 10.25
C ILE A 217 -8.73 8.19 11.06
N LEU A 218 -7.76 7.62 11.78
CA LEU A 218 -7.93 6.43 12.62
C LEU A 218 -8.77 6.68 13.88
N THR A 219 -8.84 7.91 14.36
CA THR A 219 -9.58 8.28 15.58
C THR A 219 -10.90 9.01 15.31
N SER A 220 -11.20 9.34 14.05
CA SER A 220 -12.42 10.07 13.66
C SER A 220 -13.68 9.22 13.85
N PRO A 221 -14.61 9.58 14.76
CA PRO A 221 -15.80 8.78 15.05
C PRO A 221 -16.68 8.50 13.82
N ASN A 222 -16.81 9.48 12.92
CA ASN A 222 -17.63 9.34 11.72
C ASN A 222 -17.04 8.30 10.75
N LEU A 223 -15.71 8.31 10.57
CA LEU A 223 -15.03 7.36 9.68
C LEU A 223 -15.02 5.96 10.27
N LEU A 224 -14.90 5.85 11.59
CA LEU A 224 -15.00 4.58 12.31
C LEU A 224 -16.39 3.96 12.18
N GLN A 225 -17.45 4.76 12.37
CA GLN A 225 -18.83 4.30 12.20
C GLN A 225 -19.13 3.86 10.76
N SER A 226 -18.58 4.57 9.77
CA SER A 226 -18.77 4.23 8.36
C SER A 226 -17.95 3.01 7.90
N GLY A 227 -16.91 2.63 8.62
CA GLY A 227 -15.95 1.60 8.19
C GLY A 227 -15.01 2.03 7.05
N GLU A 228 -15.14 3.25 6.52
CA GLU A 228 -14.37 3.74 5.36
C GLU A 228 -12.93 4.16 5.72
N PHE A 229 -12.57 4.20 7.00
CA PHE A 229 -11.25 4.64 7.44
C PHE A 229 -10.10 3.84 6.81
N LEU A 230 -10.29 2.53 6.59
CA LEU A 230 -9.29 1.67 5.93
C LEU A 230 -9.08 2.03 4.47
N GLU A 231 -10.18 2.25 3.74
CA GLU A 231 -10.12 2.66 2.35
C GLU A 231 -9.39 3.99 2.22
N ILE A 232 -9.71 4.97 3.07
CA ILE A 232 -9.09 6.30 3.06
C ILE A 232 -7.61 6.21 3.41
N LEU A 233 -7.27 5.51 4.50
CA LEU A 233 -5.88 5.38 4.97
C LEU A 233 -5.02 4.70 3.91
N ILE A 234 -5.43 3.55 3.40
CA ILE A 234 -4.63 2.79 2.43
C ILE A 234 -4.46 3.58 1.13
N ASN A 235 -5.53 4.22 0.63
CA ASN A 235 -5.45 5.07 -0.56
C ASN A 235 -4.48 6.25 -0.38
N ARG A 236 -4.48 6.86 0.81
CA ARG A 236 -3.57 7.96 1.16
C ARG A 236 -2.11 7.50 1.28
N LYS A 237 -1.87 6.23 1.63
CA LYS A 237 -0.54 5.68 1.87
C LYS A 237 0.09 5.03 0.65
N ILE A 238 -0.70 4.45 -0.25
CA ILE A 238 -0.20 3.85 -1.49
C ILE A 238 0.24 4.97 -2.44
N LEU A 239 1.52 4.95 -2.86
CA LEU A 239 2.08 5.93 -3.79
C LEU A 239 2.03 5.45 -5.25
N GLU A 240 1.31 4.38 -5.55
CA GLU A 240 1.13 3.85 -6.90
C GLU A 240 -0.12 4.45 -7.57
N PRO A 241 0.01 5.16 -8.71
CA PRO A 241 -1.11 5.89 -9.30
C PRO A 241 -2.20 4.98 -9.87
N THR A 242 -1.87 3.73 -10.20
CA THR A 242 -2.77 2.77 -10.86
C THR A 242 -3.40 1.76 -9.90
N LEU A 243 -3.07 1.81 -8.61
CA LEU A 243 -3.51 0.82 -7.62
C LEU A 243 -4.20 1.55 -6.47
N ARG A 244 -5.47 1.23 -6.25
CA ARG A 244 -6.28 1.78 -5.15
C ARG A 244 -6.80 0.66 -4.26
N TYR A 245 -7.34 1.03 -3.10
CA TYR A 245 -7.87 0.09 -2.10
C TYR A 245 -8.82 -0.96 -2.71
N LYS A 246 -9.77 -0.52 -3.53
CA LYS A 246 -10.78 -1.40 -4.14
C LYS A 246 -10.19 -2.40 -5.14
N ASP A 247 -9.03 -2.09 -5.72
CA ASP A 247 -8.34 -2.99 -6.64
C ASP A 247 -7.50 -4.04 -5.91
N LEU A 248 -7.19 -3.86 -4.62
CA LEU A 248 -6.35 -4.76 -3.84
C LEU A 248 -7.04 -6.10 -3.58
N LEU A 249 -6.25 -7.16 -3.51
CA LEU A 249 -6.68 -8.43 -2.95
C LEU A 249 -6.77 -8.33 -1.41
N PRO A 250 -7.73 -9.01 -0.76
CA PRO A 250 -7.87 -8.98 0.70
C PRO A 250 -6.58 -9.37 1.45
N GLY A 251 -5.82 -10.35 0.96
CA GLY A 251 -4.55 -10.77 1.56
C GLY A 251 -3.43 -9.73 1.42
N ASP A 252 -3.32 -9.05 0.29
CA ASP A 252 -2.35 -7.96 0.09
C ASP A 252 -2.73 -6.72 0.91
N ARG A 253 -4.03 -6.41 1.00
CA ARG A 253 -4.57 -5.39 1.91
C ARG A 253 -4.16 -5.70 3.35
N ASN A 254 -4.30 -6.95 3.80
CA ASN A 254 -3.91 -7.36 5.16
C ASN A 254 -2.41 -7.19 5.40
N ALA A 255 -1.56 -7.55 4.43
CA ALA A 255 -0.13 -7.34 4.52
C ALA A 255 0.23 -5.85 4.65
N ILE A 256 -0.42 -4.98 3.86
CA ILE A 256 -0.26 -3.52 3.95
C ILE A 256 -0.67 -3.01 5.34
N MET A 257 -1.80 -3.50 5.88
CA MET A 257 -2.26 -3.09 7.23
C MET A 257 -1.26 -3.48 8.32
N ILE A 258 -0.74 -4.71 8.28
CA ILE A 258 0.26 -5.19 9.24
C ILE A 258 1.54 -4.34 9.14
N TRP A 259 1.99 -4.04 7.93
CA TRP A 259 3.16 -3.19 7.72
C TRP A 259 2.96 -1.77 8.26
N LEU A 260 1.79 -1.15 7.99
CA LEU A 260 1.47 0.16 8.53
C LEU A 260 1.44 0.14 10.06
N ARG A 261 0.85 -0.90 10.66
CA ARG A 261 0.81 -1.06 12.12
C ARG A 261 2.21 -1.23 12.72
N ALA A 262 3.04 -2.09 12.13
CA ALA A 262 4.40 -2.35 12.60
C ALA A 262 5.28 -1.10 12.55
N THR A 263 5.21 -0.35 11.44
CA THR A 263 6.02 0.87 11.25
C THR A 263 5.48 2.09 11.99
N GLY A 264 4.16 2.17 12.23
CA GLY A 264 3.54 3.30 12.91
C GLY A 264 3.59 3.21 14.44
N TYR A 265 3.34 2.03 14.99
CA TYR A 265 3.11 1.81 16.42
C TYR A 265 4.06 0.78 17.05
N GLY A 266 4.95 0.18 16.27
CA GLY A 266 5.91 -0.83 16.72
C GLY A 266 5.52 -2.26 16.30
N GLU A 267 6.54 -3.12 16.22
CA GLU A 267 6.46 -4.50 15.73
C GLU A 267 5.81 -5.45 16.73
N MET A 268 5.93 -5.16 18.03
CA MET A 268 5.31 -5.94 19.11
C MET A 268 3.86 -5.50 19.30
N TYR A 269 2.94 -6.43 19.09
CA TYR A 269 1.51 -6.24 19.24
C TYR A 269 1.01 -6.88 20.54
N PRO A 270 0.53 -6.09 21.51
CA PRO A 270 0.01 -6.61 22.76
C PRO A 270 -1.39 -7.22 22.55
N VAL A 271 -1.60 -8.41 23.08
CA VAL A 271 -2.90 -9.10 23.12
C VAL A 271 -3.17 -9.63 24.50
N THR A 272 -4.44 -9.60 24.89
CA THR A 272 -4.93 -10.30 26.09
C THR A 272 -5.68 -11.55 25.62
N LEU A 273 -5.19 -12.72 26.02
CA LEU A 273 -5.73 -14.02 25.64
C LEU A 273 -6.16 -14.79 26.89
N LEU A 274 -7.01 -15.79 26.71
CA LEU A 274 -7.39 -16.72 27.76
C LEU A 274 -6.49 -17.97 27.67
N ASP A 275 -6.02 -18.46 28.82
CA ASP A 275 -5.28 -19.71 28.92
C ASP A 275 -6.22 -20.94 28.87
N GLU A 276 -5.66 -22.13 29.03
CA GLU A 276 -6.42 -23.39 29.06
C GLU A 276 -7.42 -23.49 30.24
N ASN A 277 -7.29 -22.61 31.24
CA ASN A 277 -8.13 -22.54 32.44
C ASN A 277 -9.08 -21.33 32.42
N ASP A 278 -9.24 -20.66 31.27
CA ASP A 278 -10.02 -19.42 31.10
C ASP A 278 -9.49 -18.22 31.92
N GLU A 279 -8.22 -18.22 32.32
CA GLU A 279 -7.57 -17.08 32.97
C GLU A 279 -6.96 -16.12 31.93
N PRO A 280 -7.25 -14.80 32.00
CA PRO A 280 -6.68 -13.83 31.09
C PRO A 280 -5.20 -13.58 31.36
N PHE A 281 -4.39 -13.59 30.32
CA PHE A 281 -2.98 -13.22 30.37
C PHE A 281 -2.61 -12.32 29.18
N ASP A 282 -1.63 -11.44 29.42
CA ASP A 282 -1.08 -10.56 28.40
C ASP A 282 0.10 -11.23 27.70
N ALA A 283 0.12 -11.12 26.38
CA ALA A 283 1.21 -11.58 25.53
C ALA A 283 1.55 -10.54 24.46
N GLU A 284 2.79 -10.58 23.98
CA GLU A 284 3.22 -9.75 22.85
C GLU A 284 3.52 -10.64 21.65
N ILE A 285 2.93 -10.29 20.50
CA ILE A 285 3.15 -10.98 19.23
C ILE A 285 4.05 -10.11 18.38
N ASN A 286 5.13 -10.69 17.85
CA ASN A 286 5.96 -10.02 16.86
C ASN A 286 5.32 -10.12 15.48
N LEU A 287 4.91 -8.99 14.91
CA LEU A 287 4.27 -8.92 13.60
C LEU A 287 5.22 -9.33 12.43
N ASN A 288 6.54 -9.26 12.62
CA ASN A 288 7.52 -9.68 11.61
C ASN A 288 7.65 -11.20 11.50
N ASP A 289 7.24 -11.95 12.53
CA ASP A 289 7.33 -13.41 12.55
C ASP A 289 6.12 -14.08 11.87
N LEU A 290 5.15 -13.29 11.40
CA LEU A 290 3.97 -13.77 10.69
C LEU A 290 4.37 -14.39 9.34
N LYS A 291 3.86 -15.60 9.09
CA LYS A 291 4.17 -16.33 7.86
C LYS A 291 3.40 -15.73 6.69
N THR A 292 4.08 -15.56 5.57
CA THR A 292 3.45 -15.14 4.31
C THR A 292 3.10 -16.37 3.47
N LYS A 293 1.84 -16.48 3.04
CA LYS A 293 1.38 -17.45 2.05
C LYS A 293 1.45 -16.79 0.68
N GLU A 294 2.42 -17.21 -0.12
CA GLU A 294 2.59 -16.72 -1.49
C GLU A 294 1.63 -17.40 -2.46
N LEU A 295 1.34 -16.72 -3.58
CA LEU A 295 0.60 -17.33 -4.69
C LEU A 295 1.50 -18.36 -5.41
N GLU A 296 1.12 -19.65 -5.32
CA GLU A 296 1.88 -20.75 -5.94
C GLU A 296 1.56 -20.95 -7.42
N VAL A 297 0.34 -20.64 -7.85
CA VAL A 297 -0.15 -20.88 -9.21
C VAL A 297 -0.13 -19.58 -10.00
N GLU A 298 0.56 -19.59 -11.15
CA GLU A 298 0.57 -18.44 -12.05
C GLU A 298 -0.77 -18.32 -12.79
N PRO A 299 -1.41 -17.14 -12.77
CA PRO A 299 -2.61 -16.90 -13.55
C PRO A 299 -2.30 -16.77 -15.04
N ASP A 300 -3.34 -16.80 -15.87
CA ASP A 300 -3.20 -16.54 -17.30
C ASP A 300 -2.85 -15.06 -17.61
N ALA A 301 -2.71 -14.71 -18.88
CA ALA A 301 -2.36 -13.36 -19.30
C ALA A 301 -3.38 -12.28 -18.84
N GLU A 302 -4.64 -12.67 -18.65
CA GLU A 302 -5.76 -11.84 -18.17
C GLU A 302 -5.87 -11.83 -16.63
N GLY A 303 -5.08 -12.64 -15.91
CA GLY A 303 -5.19 -12.77 -14.46
C GLY A 303 -6.24 -13.80 -14.02
N LEU A 304 -6.65 -14.72 -14.90
CA LEU A 304 -7.68 -15.73 -14.65
C LEU A 304 -7.07 -17.11 -14.39
N PHE A 305 -7.82 -17.92 -13.65
CA PHE A 305 -7.53 -19.31 -13.37
C PHE A 305 -8.54 -20.21 -14.06
N VAL A 306 -8.12 -21.43 -14.41
CA VAL A 306 -8.97 -22.43 -15.05
C VAL A 306 -9.25 -23.55 -14.06
N PHE A 307 -10.51 -23.94 -13.92
CA PHE A 307 -10.92 -25.05 -13.08
C PHE A 307 -11.97 -25.91 -13.80
N GLU A 308 -11.81 -27.24 -13.72
CA GLU A 308 -12.80 -28.19 -14.20
C GLU A 308 -13.65 -28.69 -13.02
N MET A 309 -14.96 -28.44 -13.11
CA MET A 309 -15.89 -28.89 -12.09
C MET A 309 -15.92 -30.43 -12.03
N PRO A 310 -15.79 -31.06 -10.84
CA PRO A 310 -15.62 -32.50 -10.73
C PRO A 310 -16.82 -33.30 -11.24
N LEU A 311 -18.04 -32.81 -10.99
CA LEU A 311 -19.28 -33.52 -11.28
C LEU A 311 -19.95 -33.05 -12.57
N SER A 312 -20.07 -31.73 -12.78
CA SER A 312 -20.64 -31.17 -14.01
C SER A 312 -19.69 -31.19 -15.20
N LYS A 313 -18.37 -31.36 -14.98
CA LYS A 313 -17.35 -31.32 -16.04
C LYS A 313 -17.33 -30.02 -16.82
N ALA A 314 -17.98 -28.99 -16.29
CA ALA A 314 -17.93 -27.64 -16.85
C ALA A 314 -16.54 -27.06 -16.59
N ILE A 315 -15.96 -26.45 -17.63
CA ILE A 315 -14.70 -25.73 -17.54
C ILE A 315 -15.04 -24.28 -17.23
N VAL A 316 -14.56 -23.77 -16.11
CA VAL A 316 -14.76 -22.38 -15.71
C VAL A 316 -13.44 -21.63 -15.74
N ARG A 317 -13.49 -20.38 -16.22
CA ARG A 317 -12.44 -19.39 -15.98
C ARG A 317 -12.91 -18.39 -14.94
N PHE A 318 -12.10 -18.12 -13.95
CA PHE A 318 -12.47 -17.28 -12.82
C PHE A 318 -11.34 -16.37 -12.36
N LYS A 319 -11.70 -15.28 -11.69
CA LYS A 319 -10.79 -14.36 -11.02
C LYS A 319 -10.89 -14.51 -9.50
N ILE A 320 -9.83 -14.14 -8.79
CA ILE A 320 -9.87 -13.92 -7.34
C ILE A 320 -10.55 -12.56 -7.09
N LEU A 321 -11.39 -12.50 -6.06
CA LEU A 321 -12.12 -11.27 -5.73
C LEU A 321 -11.20 -10.21 -5.13
N THR A 322 -11.39 -8.98 -5.59
CA THR A 322 -10.78 -7.79 -5.01
C THR A 322 -11.58 -7.28 -3.82
N CYS A 323 -11.03 -6.38 -3.01
CA CYS A 323 -11.76 -5.74 -1.92
C CYS A 323 -13.02 -5.04 -2.44
N GLY A 324 -12.95 -4.38 -3.60
CA GLY A 324 -14.12 -3.76 -4.22
C GLY A 324 -15.20 -4.76 -4.63
N ASP A 325 -14.82 -5.94 -5.13
CA ASP A 325 -15.78 -7.00 -5.45
C ASP A 325 -16.48 -7.52 -4.18
N VAL A 326 -15.74 -7.66 -3.08
CA VAL A 326 -16.29 -8.07 -1.77
C VAL A 326 -17.25 -7.01 -1.24
N ASP A 327 -16.87 -5.73 -1.25
CA ASP A 327 -17.72 -4.62 -0.83
C ASP A 327 -19.03 -4.56 -1.64
N GLU A 328 -18.98 -4.87 -2.94
CA GLU A 328 -20.18 -4.95 -3.78
C GLU A 328 -21.08 -6.13 -3.41
N ILE A 329 -20.51 -7.29 -3.08
CA ILE A 329 -21.26 -8.46 -2.62
C ILE A 329 -21.95 -8.15 -1.28
N ASP A 330 -21.23 -7.53 -0.35
CA ASP A 330 -21.78 -7.18 0.97
C ASP A 330 -22.94 -6.20 0.83
N LYS A 331 -22.84 -5.21 -0.07
CA LYS A 331 -23.95 -4.30 -0.40
C LYS A 331 -25.16 -5.04 -0.98
N MET A 332 -24.96 -6.02 -1.85
CA MET A 332 -26.05 -6.84 -2.40
C MET A 332 -26.74 -7.66 -1.30
N VAL A 333 -25.95 -8.24 -0.39
CA VAL A 333 -26.49 -9.00 0.75
C VAL A 333 -27.23 -8.10 1.73
N GLU A 334 -26.77 -6.87 1.96
CA GLU A 334 -27.47 -5.91 2.82
C GLU A 334 -28.80 -5.48 2.19
N MET A 335 -28.83 -5.21 0.89
CA MET A 335 -30.08 -4.95 0.16
C MET A 335 -31.04 -6.13 0.22
N ASP A 336 -30.56 -7.37 0.17
CA ASP A 336 -31.41 -8.57 0.33
C ASP A 336 -32.06 -8.60 1.72
N LYS A 337 -31.33 -8.23 2.78
CA LYS A 337 -31.88 -8.12 4.14
C LYS A 337 -32.92 -7.00 4.25
N GLU A 338 -32.64 -5.83 3.68
CA GLU A 338 -33.60 -4.70 3.65
C GLU A 338 -34.89 -5.09 2.91
N ASN A 339 -34.76 -5.88 1.85
CA ASN A 339 -35.89 -6.42 1.08
C ASN A 339 -36.56 -7.64 1.75
N ASN A 340 -36.15 -8.00 2.97
CA ASN A 340 -36.68 -9.14 3.75
C ASN A 340 -36.58 -10.48 3.00
N ILE A 341 -35.52 -10.68 2.22
CA ILE A 341 -35.24 -11.96 1.58
C ILE A 341 -34.75 -12.94 2.66
N PRO A 342 -35.42 -14.08 2.86
CA PRO A 342 -35.11 -14.98 3.99
C PRO A 342 -33.87 -15.84 3.79
N VAL A 343 -33.26 -15.80 2.59
CA VAL A 343 -32.12 -16.63 2.21
C VAL A 343 -30.84 -15.81 2.14
N ASN A 344 -29.73 -16.41 2.58
CA ASN A 344 -28.41 -15.80 2.43
C ASN A 344 -27.83 -16.16 1.05
N ASN A 345 -27.81 -15.18 0.15
CA ASN A 345 -27.34 -15.33 -1.23
C ASN A 345 -25.82 -15.05 -1.40
N TYR A 346 -25.07 -14.87 -0.31
CA TYR A 346 -23.65 -14.49 -0.36
C TYR A 346 -22.81 -15.42 -1.24
N SER A 347 -22.93 -16.74 -1.07
CA SER A 347 -22.15 -17.71 -1.86
C SER A 347 -22.45 -17.62 -3.36
N THR A 348 -23.72 -17.43 -3.72
CA THR A 348 -24.15 -17.29 -5.12
C THR A 348 -23.59 -16.01 -5.74
N TYR A 349 -23.67 -14.88 -5.03
CA TYR A 349 -23.09 -13.61 -5.48
C TYR A 349 -21.56 -13.68 -5.60
N ARG A 350 -20.90 -14.37 -4.66
CA ARG A 350 -19.47 -14.67 -4.73
C ARG A 350 -19.13 -15.41 -6.03
N PHE A 351 -19.86 -16.48 -6.37
CA PHE A 351 -19.64 -17.20 -7.63
C PHE A 351 -19.94 -16.38 -8.87
N GLU A 352 -21.03 -15.60 -8.87
CA GLU A 352 -21.37 -14.70 -9.98
C GLU A 352 -20.24 -13.70 -10.27
N LYS A 353 -19.59 -13.18 -9.22
CA LYS A 353 -18.49 -12.21 -9.34
C LYS A 353 -17.14 -12.84 -9.67
N MET A 354 -16.90 -14.06 -9.22
CA MET A 354 -15.65 -14.78 -9.48
C MET A 354 -15.58 -15.34 -10.89
N ILE A 355 -16.66 -15.96 -11.37
CA ILE A 355 -16.68 -16.66 -12.66
C ILE A 355 -16.77 -15.63 -13.78
N VAL A 356 -15.81 -15.70 -14.71
CA VAL A 356 -15.73 -14.83 -15.89
C VAL A 356 -16.19 -15.55 -17.15
N GLU A 357 -16.02 -16.88 -17.19
CA GLU A 357 -16.37 -17.69 -18.35
C GLU A 357 -16.80 -19.10 -17.93
N VAL A 358 -17.83 -19.64 -18.60
CA VAL A 358 -18.27 -21.03 -18.45
C VAL A 358 -18.32 -21.69 -19.82
N ASN A 359 -17.53 -22.74 -20.03
CA ASN A 359 -17.45 -23.52 -21.27
C ASN A 359 -17.22 -22.64 -22.53
N GLY A 360 -16.41 -21.60 -22.45
CA GLY A 360 -16.16 -20.69 -23.56
C GLY A 360 -17.14 -19.52 -23.69
N ASN A 361 -18.19 -19.46 -22.85
CA ASN A 361 -19.17 -18.37 -22.89
C ASN A 361 -18.95 -17.37 -21.75
N ARG A 362 -18.87 -16.08 -22.11
CA ARG A 362 -18.68 -14.93 -21.20
C ARG A 362 -19.97 -14.13 -20.98
N ASP A 363 -21.13 -14.63 -21.41
CA ASP A 363 -22.41 -13.98 -21.18
C ASP A 363 -22.75 -13.95 -19.69
N ARG A 364 -23.05 -12.75 -19.18
CA ARG A 364 -23.29 -12.53 -17.76
C ARG A 364 -24.57 -13.20 -17.27
N THR A 365 -25.60 -13.30 -18.12
CA THR A 365 -26.84 -13.98 -17.78
C THR A 365 -26.60 -15.47 -17.61
N MET A 366 -25.89 -16.09 -18.56
CA MET A 366 -25.49 -17.50 -18.45
C MET A 366 -24.64 -17.77 -17.20
N ILE A 367 -23.70 -16.90 -16.86
CA ILE A 367 -22.85 -17.05 -15.67
C ILE A 367 -23.71 -17.00 -14.40
N ARG A 368 -24.64 -16.05 -14.32
CA ARG A 368 -25.58 -15.94 -13.19
C ARG A 368 -26.45 -17.19 -13.07
N ASP A 369 -27.00 -17.68 -14.17
CA ASP A 369 -27.82 -18.90 -14.17
C ASP A 369 -26.98 -20.12 -13.77
N PHE A 370 -25.74 -20.21 -14.24
CA PHE A 370 -24.81 -21.26 -13.86
C PHE A 370 -24.46 -21.20 -12.36
N ALA A 371 -24.18 -20.02 -11.80
CA ALA A 371 -23.92 -19.84 -10.38
C ALA A 371 -25.13 -20.26 -9.52
N ASN A 372 -26.35 -19.96 -9.97
CA ASN A 372 -27.59 -20.35 -9.29
C ASN A 372 -27.90 -21.86 -9.39
N CYS A 373 -27.55 -22.49 -10.51
CA CYS A 373 -27.84 -23.91 -10.77
C CYS A 373 -26.64 -24.84 -10.45
N MET A 374 -25.53 -24.29 -9.95
CA MET A 374 -24.34 -25.07 -9.62
C MET A 374 -24.66 -26.10 -8.54
N ARG A 375 -24.21 -27.33 -8.74
CA ARG A 375 -24.38 -28.40 -7.74
C ARG A 375 -23.51 -28.12 -6.52
N ILE A 376 -24.05 -28.39 -5.33
CA ILE A 376 -23.37 -28.14 -4.05
C ILE A 376 -21.98 -28.80 -4.00
N SER A 377 -21.83 -30.02 -4.54
CA SER A 377 -20.53 -30.71 -4.58
C SER A 377 -19.51 -30.00 -5.46
N ASP A 378 -19.93 -29.44 -6.59
CA ASP A 378 -19.06 -28.67 -7.50
C ASP A 378 -18.70 -27.34 -6.85
N SER A 379 -19.68 -26.67 -6.27
CA SER A 379 -19.50 -25.43 -5.51
C SER A 379 -18.51 -25.58 -4.36
N LYS A 380 -18.59 -26.68 -3.60
CA LYS A 380 -17.64 -26.98 -2.54
C LYS A 380 -16.23 -27.19 -3.08
N ALA A 381 -16.06 -28.02 -4.10
CA ALA A 381 -14.75 -28.29 -4.68
C ALA A 381 -14.11 -27.03 -5.29
N PHE A 382 -14.95 -26.18 -5.90
CA PHE A 382 -14.51 -24.89 -6.41
C PHE A 382 -14.05 -23.95 -5.30
N ASN A 383 -14.80 -23.84 -4.20
CA ASN A 383 -14.37 -23.06 -3.02
C ASN A 383 -13.03 -23.58 -2.45
N ASP A 384 -12.92 -24.89 -2.24
CA ASP A 384 -11.70 -25.49 -1.68
C ASP A 384 -10.47 -25.19 -2.59
N TYR A 385 -10.67 -25.18 -3.92
CA TYR A 385 -9.62 -24.79 -4.87
C TYR A 385 -9.28 -23.29 -4.79
N VAL A 386 -10.28 -22.42 -4.72
CA VAL A 386 -10.09 -20.97 -4.56
C VAL A 386 -9.31 -20.65 -3.29
N ASP A 387 -9.68 -21.27 -2.17
CA ASP A 387 -9.04 -21.03 -0.87
C ASP A 387 -7.59 -21.53 -0.88
N SER A 388 -7.28 -22.57 -1.67
CA SER A 388 -5.90 -23.00 -1.89
C SER A 388 -5.05 -21.93 -2.61
N LEU A 389 -5.65 -21.15 -3.52
CA LEU A 389 -5.01 -20.07 -4.27
C LEU A 389 -4.86 -18.76 -3.49
N GLU A 390 -5.58 -18.60 -2.38
CA GLU A 390 -5.55 -17.34 -1.62
C GLU A 390 -4.14 -17.06 -1.08
N SER A 391 -3.56 -15.94 -1.49
CA SER A 391 -2.27 -15.44 -1.00
C SER A 391 -2.48 -14.34 0.04
N GLY A 392 -1.62 -14.26 1.07
CA GLY A 392 -1.74 -13.28 2.13
C GLY A 392 -0.80 -13.54 3.30
N ILE A 393 -1.11 -12.96 4.45
CA ILE A 393 -0.42 -13.26 5.71
C ILE A 393 -1.26 -14.27 6.50
N ASP A 394 -0.60 -15.30 7.04
CA ASP A 394 -1.24 -16.24 7.96
C ASP A 394 -1.47 -15.54 9.30
N LEU A 395 -2.74 -15.40 9.65
CA LEU A 395 -3.19 -14.75 10.88
C LEU A 395 -3.42 -15.77 12.01
N ASN A 396 -3.26 -17.06 11.73
CA ASN A 396 -3.27 -18.09 12.76
C ASN A 396 -1.91 -18.11 13.44
N ILE A 397 -1.90 -17.79 14.72
CA ILE A 397 -0.70 -17.66 15.53
C ILE A 397 -0.78 -18.59 16.74
N GLU A 398 0.37 -19.06 17.18
CA GLU A 398 0.50 -19.84 18.42
C GLU A 398 1.18 -18.96 19.47
N VAL A 399 0.52 -18.79 20.61
CA VAL A 399 1.02 -17.98 21.73
C VAL A 399 1.29 -18.89 22.92
N THR A 400 2.50 -18.80 23.48
CA THR A 400 2.90 -19.59 24.66
C THR A 400 2.22 -19.05 25.91
N THR A 401 1.58 -19.94 26.68
CA THR A 401 0.93 -19.56 27.94
C THR A 401 1.96 -19.50 29.08
N PRO A 402 1.70 -18.73 30.16
CA PRO A 402 2.57 -18.69 31.34
C PRO A 402 2.79 -20.07 31.99
N GLY A 403 1.84 -20.99 31.83
CA GLY A 403 1.92 -22.38 32.28
C GLY A 403 2.80 -23.30 31.42
N GLY A 404 3.41 -22.79 30.34
CA GLY A 404 4.25 -23.55 29.42
C GLY A 404 3.50 -24.30 28.32
N GLY A 405 2.19 -24.08 28.18
CA GLY A 405 1.36 -24.56 27.07
C GLY A 405 1.43 -23.63 25.85
N SER A 406 0.62 -23.92 24.83
CA SER A 406 0.49 -23.05 23.64
C SER A 406 -0.97 -22.99 23.22
N VAL A 407 -1.47 -21.77 23.02
CA VAL A 407 -2.84 -21.50 22.56
C VAL A 407 -2.77 -21.03 21.12
N ALA A 408 -3.48 -21.73 20.24
CA ALA A 408 -3.70 -21.28 18.87
C ALA A 408 -4.80 -20.21 18.88
N THR A 409 -4.47 -19.02 18.41
CA THR A 409 -5.41 -17.90 18.29
C THR A 409 -5.35 -17.28 16.90
N PHE A 410 -6.40 -16.57 16.54
CA PHE A 410 -6.49 -15.83 15.28
C PHE A 410 -6.27 -14.35 15.56
N LEU A 411 -5.35 -13.70 14.86
CA LEU A 411 -5.08 -12.27 14.98
C LEU A 411 -6.18 -11.46 14.26
N PRO A 412 -7.11 -10.80 14.98
CA PRO A 412 -8.16 -10.03 14.32
C PRO A 412 -7.59 -8.71 13.79
N LEU A 413 -7.65 -8.51 12.47
CA LEU A 413 -7.29 -7.25 11.82
C LEU A 413 -8.48 -6.27 11.81
N ASN A 414 -8.93 -5.88 12.98
CA ASN A 414 -10.03 -4.91 13.16
C ASN A 414 -9.49 -3.54 13.59
N LEU A 415 -10.37 -2.59 13.94
CA LEU A 415 -9.93 -1.28 14.45
C LEU A 415 -9.00 -1.40 15.67
N ASN A 416 -9.27 -2.37 16.55
CA ASN A 416 -8.48 -2.61 17.74
C ASN A 416 -7.03 -3.00 17.41
N PHE A 417 -6.78 -3.47 16.18
CA PHE A 417 -5.42 -3.71 15.69
C PHE A 417 -4.57 -2.43 15.66
N PHE A 418 -5.15 -1.30 15.24
CA PHE A 418 -4.47 0.00 15.31
C PHE A 418 -4.55 0.59 16.73
N TRP A 419 -5.64 0.31 17.46
CA TRP A 419 -5.89 0.87 18.79
C TRP A 419 -6.55 -0.13 19.75
N PRO A 420 -5.77 -0.97 20.45
CA PRO A 420 -6.32 -1.97 21.37
C PRO A 420 -6.98 -1.35 22.62
N ASN A 421 -6.67 -0.08 22.91
CA ASN A 421 -7.17 0.65 24.08
C ASN A 421 -8.45 1.46 23.83
N LEU A 422 -9.01 1.44 22.61
CA LEU A 422 -10.35 1.98 22.38
C LEU A 422 -11.35 0.99 23.00
N GLY A 423 -11.72 1.25 24.26
CA GLY A 423 -12.76 0.52 24.96
C GLY A 423 -14.10 0.65 24.23
N VAL A 424 -14.32 -0.31 23.33
CA VAL A 424 -15.59 -0.88 22.82
C VAL A 424 -16.53 -1.35 23.92
#